data_AF-A0A7K8US06-F1
#
_entry.id   AF-A0A7K8US06-F1
#
_cell.length_a   1.000
_cell.length_b   1.000
_cell.length_c   1.000
_cell.angle_alpha   90.00
_cell.angle_beta   90.00
_cell.angle_gamma   90.00
#
_symmetry.space_group_name_H-M   'P 1'
#
loop_
_entity.id
_entity.type
_entity.pdbx_description
1 polymer ?
#
loop_
_entity_poly.entity_id
_entity_poly.type
_entity_poly.pdbx_seq_one_letter_code
_entity_poly.pdbx_strand_id
1 'polypeptide(L)'
;YEALLLDEERGRLFAGAQNHLLSLALDDISQRDRKIYWPAPVEWREECNGAGKDITAECMNFVKILHPYNRTHLYACGTGAFHPVCAFVEAG
;
A
#
# COMPACT_ATOMS: atom_id res chain seq x y z
N TYR A 1 6.49 -2.34 -7.72
CA TYR A 1 5.44 -3.03 -6.96
C TYR A 1 6.09 -4.15 -6.19
N GLU A 2 5.86 -4.23 -4.89
CA GLU A 2 6.58 -5.17 -4.01
C GLU A 2 5.65 -6.15 -3.29
N ALA A 3 4.34 -5.92 -3.32
CA ALA A 3 3.31 -6.83 -2.86
C ALA A 3 2.22 -6.93 -3.92
N LEU A 4 1.74 -8.13 -4.21
CA LEU A 4 0.64 -8.38 -5.15
C LEU A 4 -0.36 -9.34 -4.51
N LEU A 5 -1.64 -9.07 -4.70
CA LEU A 5 -2.73 -9.94 -4.27
C LEU A 5 -3.75 -10.06 -5.41
N LEU A 6 -3.87 -11.28 -5.94
CA LEU A 6 -4.88 -11.63 -6.94
C LEU A 6 -6.20 -11.97 -6.26
N ASP A 7 -7.28 -11.39 -6.75
CA ASP A 7 -8.64 -11.60 -6.27
C ASP A 7 -9.57 -11.88 -7.45
N GLU A 8 -9.66 -13.15 -7.81
CA GLU A 8 -10.45 -13.61 -8.96
C GLU A 8 -11.96 -13.43 -8.75
N GLU A 9 -12.45 -13.53 -7.50
CA GLU A 9 -13.87 -13.36 -7.16
C GLU A 9 -14.34 -11.94 -7.49
N ARG A 10 -13.49 -10.93 -7.23
CA ARG A 10 -13.79 -9.52 -7.53
C ARG A 10 -13.28 -9.08 -8.91
N GLY A 11 -12.54 -9.93 -9.62
CA GLY A 11 -11.88 -9.57 -10.88
C GLY A 11 -10.84 -8.46 -10.69
N ARG A 12 -10.10 -8.46 -9.58
CA ARG A 12 -9.14 -7.40 -9.23
C ARG A 12 -7.74 -7.93 -8.95
N LEU A 13 -6.74 -7.12 -9.29
CA LEU A 13 -5.36 -7.29 -8.84
C LEU A 13 -4.99 -6.11 -7.94
N PHE A 14 -4.70 -6.40 -6.68
CA PHE A 14 -4.21 -5.39 -5.73
C PHE A 14 -2.68 -5.36 -5.76
N ALA A 15 -2.12 -4.16 -5.75
CA ALA A 15 -0.67 -3.97 -5.76
C ALA A 15 -0.22 -2.94 -4.72
N GLY A 16 0.75 -3.36 -3.90
CA GLY A 16 1.44 -2.49 -2.95
C GLY A 16 2.58 -1.73 -3.62
N ALA A 17 2.63 -0.43 -3.38
CA ALA A 17 3.63 0.49 -3.91
C ALA A 17 4.09 1.50 -2.85
N GLN A 18 5.02 2.38 -3.23
CA GLN A 18 5.43 3.51 -2.41
C GLN A 18 4.27 4.50 -2.25
N ASN A 19 3.87 4.72 -1.00
CA ASN A 19 2.76 5.54 -0.52
C ASN A 19 1.40 5.20 -1.13
N HIS A 20 1.26 4.06 -1.80
CA HIS A 20 0.05 3.75 -2.53
C HIS A 20 -0.31 2.27 -2.43
N LEU A 21 -1.61 2.02 -2.32
CA LEU A 21 -2.23 0.74 -2.60
C LEU A 21 -3.06 0.91 -3.87
N LEU A 22 -2.79 0.09 -4.87
CA LEU A 22 -3.49 0.10 -6.15
C LEU A 22 -4.49 -1.04 -6.21
N SER A 23 -5.60 -0.78 -6.87
CA SER A 23 -6.56 -1.81 -7.24
C SER A 23 -6.86 -1.71 -8.73
N LEU A 24 -6.36 -2.71 -9.45
CA LEU A 24 -6.35 -2.81 -10.90
C LEU A 24 -7.44 -3.79 -11.36
N ALA A 25 -8.04 -3.52 -12.51
CA ALA A 25 -8.95 -4.46 -13.14
C ALA A 25 -8.14 -5.64 -13.72
N LEU A 26 -8.61 -6.86 -13.51
CA LEU A 26 -7.86 -8.07 -13.89
C LEU A 26 -7.93 -8.37 -15.40
N ASP A 27 -9.00 -7.93 -16.06
CA ASP A 27 -9.20 -8.04 -17.51
C ASP A 27 -8.27 -7.12 -18.30
N ASP A 28 -8.02 -5.91 -17.80
CA ASP A 28 -7.07 -4.96 -18.37
C ASP A 28 -6.47 -4.03 -17.31
N ILE A 29 -5.23 -4.31 -16.90
CA ILE A 29 -4.49 -3.54 -15.89
C ILE A 29 -4.11 -2.12 -16.34
N SER A 30 -4.28 -1.79 -17.62
CA SER A 30 -4.02 -0.45 -18.16
C SER A 30 -5.22 0.49 -18.01
N GLN A 31 -6.40 -0.06 -17.67
CA GLN A 31 -7.60 0.72 -17.39
C GLN A 31 -7.49 1.53 -16.10
N ARG A 32 -8.48 2.42 -15.90
CA ARG A 32 -8.52 3.39 -14.80
C ARG A 32 -8.40 2.70 -13.45
N ASP A 33 -7.26 2.86 -12.81
CA ASP A 33 -6.95 2.25 -11.55
C ASP A 33 -7.48 3.06 -10.35
N ARG A 34 -7.95 2.34 -9.33
CA ARG A 34 -8.22 2.98 -8.03
C ARG A 34 -6.93 3.00 -7.24
N LYS A 35 -6.45 4.21 -6.93
CA LYS A 35 -5.27 4.45 -6.09
C LYS A 35 -5.70 4.97 -4.73
N ILE A 36 -5.28 4.29 -3.68
CA ILE A 36 -5.39 4.80 -2.32
C ILE A 36 -4.04 5.39 -1.95
N TYR A 37 -4.01 6.70 -1.74
CA TYR A 37 -2.83 7.38 -1.22
C TYR A 37 -2.73 7.11 0.28
N TRP A 38 -1.64 6.45 0.68
CA TRP A 38 -1.38 6.02 2.04
C TRP A 38 0.09 6.30 2.42
N PRO A 39 0.46 7.58 2.57
CA PRO A 39 1.81 7.97 2.98
C PRO A 39 2.03 7.76 4.49
N ALA A 40 3.30 7.81 4.91
CA ALA A 40 3.63 7.98 6.32
C ALA A 40 3.29 9.41 6.79
N PRO A 41 2.83 9.60 8.04
CA PRO A 41 2.69 10.92 8.68
C PRO A 41 3.97 11.74 8.60
N VAL A 42 3.84 13.07 8.59
CA VAL A 42 4.99 13.98 8.45
C VAL A 42 5.96 13.79 9.62
N GLU A 43 5.45 13.63 10.85
CA GLU A 43 6.31 13.48 12.03
C GLU A 43 7.22 12.25 11.91
N TRP A 44 6.67 11.11 11.47
CA TRP A 44 7.45 9.88 11.30
C TRP A 44 8.49 9.99 10.17
N ARG A 45 8.18 10.78 9.13
CA ARG A 45 9.15 11.04 8.05
C ARG A 45 10.30 11.92 8.53
N GLU A 46 10.01 12.92 9.36
CA GLU A 46 11.02 13.77 9.99
C GLU A 46 11.89 12.98 10.98
N GLU A 47 11.29 12.13 11.80
CA GLU A 47 12.02 11.22 12.71
C GLU A 47 12.94 10.27 11.93
N CYS A 48 12.42 9.64 10.88
CA CYS A 48 13.19 8.78 9.99
C CYS A 48 14.39 9.53 9.36
N ASN A 49 14.17 10.74 8.86
CA ASN A 49 15.26 11.53 8.28
C ASN A 49 16.27 12.00 9.33
N GLY A 50 15.81 12.36 10.53
CA GLY A 50 16.64 12.68 11.69
C GLY A 50 17.52 11.50 12.12
N ALA A 51 17.09 10.26 11.86
CA ALA A 51 17.89 9.05 12.03
C ALA A 51 18.90 8.78 10.89
N GLY A 52 19.05 9.71 9.94
CA GLY A 52 20.04 9.65 8.86
C GLY A 52 19.56 8.95 7.58
N LYS A 53 18.25 8.73 7.41
CA LYS A 53 17.66 8.06 6.24
C LYS A 53 17.25 9.05 5.16
N ASP A 54 17.22 8.61 3.90
CA ASP A 54 16.83 9.47 2.78
C ASP A 54 15.32 9.79 2.82
N ILE A 55 14.97 11.08 2.85
CA ILE A 55 13.58 11.55 2.99
C ILE A 55 12.70 11.20 1.77
N THR A 56 13.31 11.00 0.61
CA THR A 56 12.63 10.72 -0.67
C THR A 56 12.56 9.23 -1.00
N ALA A 57 13.57 8.47 -0.60
CA ALA A 57 13.76 7.07 -0.99
C ALA A 57 13.49 6.07 0.14
N GLU A 58 13.74 6.42 1.40
CA GLU A 58 13.62 5.48 2.53
C GLU A 58 12.48 5.85 3.49
N CYS A 59 12.25 7.15 3.73
CA CYS A 59 11.24 7.65 4.66
C CYS A 59 9.86 7.77 4.01
N MET A 60 9.42 6.68 3.38
CA MET A 60 8.11 6.55 2.73
C MET A 60 7.38 5.34 3.30
N ASN A 61 6.08 5.25 3.06
CA ASN A 61 5.33 4.06 3.37
C ASN A 61 5.37 3.09 2.18
N PHE A 62 6.11 2.00 2.29
CA PHE A 62 6.12 0.94 1.28
C PHE A 62 5.13 -0.13 1.70
N VAL A 63 4.06 -0.34 0.93
CA VAL A 63 3.09 -1.40 1.22
C VAL A 63 3.73 -2.76 0.91
N LYS A 64 3.91 -3.58 1.94
CA LYS A 64 4.61 -4.88 1.86
C LYS A 64 3.68 -6.08 2.06
N ILE A 65 2.56 -5.90 2.75
CA ILE A 65 1.61 -6.98 3.05
C ILE A 65 0.27 -6.61 2.47
N LEU A 66 -0.31 -7.54 1.71
CA LEU A 66 -1.70 -7.53 1.26
C LEU A 66 -2.25 -8.93 1.51
N HIS A 67 -3.32 -9.03 2.29
CA HIS A 67 -3.94 -10.30 2.64
C HIS A 67 -5.47 -10.19 2.55
N PRO A 68 -6.18 -11.21 2.05
CA PRO A 68 -7.64 -11.25 2.12
C PRO A 68 -8.08 -11.26 3.58
N TYR A 69 -8.90 -10.31 4.01
CA TYR A 69 -9.42 -10.32 5.38
C TYR A 69 -10.85 -10.85 5.43
N ASN A 70 -11.74 -10.28 4.62
CA ASN A 70 -13.11 -10.74 4.47
C ASN A 70 -13.64 -10.37 3.07
N ARG A 71 -14.96 -10.52 2.86
CA ARG A 71 -15.59 -10.24 1.57
C ARG A 71 -15.55 -8.78 1.11
N THR A 72 -15.25 -7.84 2.00
CA THR A 72 -15.31 -6.41 1.69
C THR A 72 -13.99 -5.70 1.95
N HIS A 73 -13.07 -6.31 2.69
CA HIS A 73 -11.82 -5.69 3.14
C HIS A 73 -10.62 -6.60 2.92
N LEU A 74 -9.50 -5.93 2.67
CA LEU A 74 -8.16 -6.47 2.68
C LEU A 74 -7.47 -6.03 3.96
N TYR A 75 -6.58 -6.86 4.48
CA TYR A 75 -5.61 -6.45 5.49
C TYR A 75 -4.32 -6.03 4.77
N ALA A 76 -3.92 -4.77 4.96
CA ALA A 76 -2.71 -4.22 4.35
C ALA A 76 -1.75 -3.71 5.41
N CYS A 77 -0.45 -3.92 5.23
CA CYS A 77 0.58 -3.31 6.05
C CYS A 77 1.69 -2.68 5.21
N GLY A 78 2.25 -1.60 5.71
CA GLY A 78 3.40 -0.93 5.11
C GLY A 78 4.44 -0.49 6.14
N THR A 79 5.58 -0.05 5.64
CA THR A 79 6.74 0.33 6.46
C THR A 79 6.55 1.61 7.26
N GLY A 80 5.62 2.48 6.84
CA GLY A 80 5.31 3.75 7.51
C GLY A 80 6.53 4.60 7.85
N ALA A 81 7.50 4.74 6.94
CA ALA A 81 8.77 5.43 7.21
C ALA A 81 9.51 4.91 8.46
N PHE A 82 9.67 3.58 8.56
CA PHE A 82 10.24 2.87 9.73
C PHE A 82 9.35 2.85 10.97
N HIS A 83 8.07 3.23 10.85
CA HIS A 83 7.01 2.97 11.81
C HIS A 83 5.95 2.06 11.17
N PRO A 84 6.10 0.72 11.25
CA PRO A 84 5.19 -0.20 10.57
C PRO A 84 3.74 0.01 10.99
N VAL A 85 2.85 0.11 10.01
CA VAL A 85 1.42 0.31 10.21
C VAL A 85 0.60 -0.66 9.38
N CYS A 86 -0.55 -1.03 9.90
CA CYS A 86 -1.52 -1.87 9.23
C CYS A 86 -2.91 -1.25 9.26
N ALA A 87 -3.72 -1.55 8.25
CA ALA A 87 -5.10 -1.09 8.14
C ALA A 87 -5.97 -2.13 7.44
N PHE A 88 -7.27 -2.09 7.74
CA PHE A 88 -8.28 -2.76 6.93
C PHE A 88 -8.70 -1.80 5.82
N VAL A 89 -8.49 -2.21 4.58
CA VAL A 89 -8.73 -1.39 3.39
C VAL A 89 -9.91 -1.99 2.65
N GLU A 90 -10.92 -1.18 2.36
CA GLU A 90 -12.06 -1.63 1.57
C GLU A 90 -11.60 -2.06 0.16
N ALA A 91 -11.95 -3.30 -0.22
CA ALA A 91 -11.50 -3.93 -1.45
C ALA A 91 -12.18 -3.32 -2.70
N GLY A 92 -13.32 -2.64 -2.52
CA GLY A 92 -14.07 -1.94 -3.56
C GLY A 92 -14.77 -2.87 -4.53
#